data_AF-A0A2H3CJ83-F1
#
_entry.id   AF-A0A2H3CJ83-F1
#
_cell.length_a   1.000
_cell.length_b   1.000
_cell.length_c   1.000
_cell.angle_alpha   90.00
_cell.angle_beta   90.00
_cell.angle_gamma   90.00
#
_symmetry.space_group_name_H-M   'P 1'
#
loop_
_entity.id
_entity.type
_entity.pdbx_description
1 polymer ?
#
loop_
_entity_poly.entity_id
_entity_poly.type
_entity_poly.pdbx_seq_one_letter_code
_entity_poly.pdbx_strand_id
1 'polypeptide(L)'
;MIRPPHPFKGDHDDIKRFVGNCLSYFEVFAPYFTLPSLMMTFATSYLEGPAKDWWVYQCADFWTTANWSNEPAQFRLLNFEEFVGLLTAQYRDPAVEEVHEKKMFNLQMGNGTATTYFQELEKLAKLAERCRDEDE
;
A
#
# COMPACT_ATOMS: atom_id res chain seq x y z
N MET A 1 -16.69 18.47 -3.09
CA MET A 1 -15.67 18.28 -2.04
C MET A 1 -15.03 16.93 -2.27
N ILE A 2 -13.69 16.85 -2.36
CA ILE A 2 -13.01 15.57 -2.59
C ILE A 2 -13.22 14.67 -1.38
N ARG A 3 -13.54 13.40 -1.63
CA ARG A 3 -13.72 12.43 -0.55
C ARG A 3 -12.35 12.01 -0.01
N PRO A 4 -12.21 11.88 1.31
CA PRO A 4 -11.00 11.32 1.89
C PRO A 4 -10.81 9.85 1.45
N PRO A 5 -9.60 9.30 1.61
CA PRO A 5 -9.33 7.89 1.35
C PRO A 5 -10.29 6.97 2.10
N HIS A 6 -10.60 5.83 1.50
CA HIS A 6 -11.29 4.76 2.23
C HIS A 6 -10.35 4.19 3.28
N PRO A 7 -10.84 3.85 4.48
CA PRO A 7 -10.03 3.22 5.50
C PRO A 7 -9.44 1.90 5.02
N PHE A 8 -8.17 1.66 5.34
CA PHE A 8 -7.46 0.43 5.00
C PHE A 8 -7.45 -0.50 6.21
N LYS A 9 -7.97 -1.72 6.02
CA LYS A 9 -8.12 -2.72 7.09
C LYS A 9 -7.08 -3.83 7.08
N GLY A 10 -6.20 -3.82 6.07
CA GLY A 10 -5.19 -4.88 5.87
C GLY A 10 -5.52 -5.87 4.75
N ASP A 11 -6.47 -5.55 3.86
CA ASP A 11 -6.76 -6.41 2.71
C ASP A 11 -5.66 -6.27 1.66
N HIS A 12 -5.01 -7.38 1.27
CA HIS A 12 -3.88 -7.39 0.33
C HIS A 12 -4.20 -6.73 -1.02
N ASP A 13 -5.41 -6.95 -1.55
CA ASP A 13 -5.87 -6.37 -2.82
C ASP A 13 -6.07 -4.85 -2.76
N ASP A 14 -6.11 -4.26 -1.56
CA ASP A 14 -6.47 -2.87 -1.32
C ASP A 14 -5.27 -1.92 -1.22
N ILE A 15 -4.03 -2.42 -1.13
CA ILE A 15 -2.84 -1.59 -0.90
C ILE A 15 -2.69 -0.50 -1.99
N LYS A 16 -2.70 -0.89 -3.27
CA LYS A 16 -2.60 0.08 -4.39
C LYS A 16 -3.75 1.09 -4.41
N ARG A 17 -4.97 0.67 -4.06
CA ARG A 17 -6.14 1.57 -3.99
C ARG A 17 -5.96 2.58 -2.85
N PHE A 18 -5.56 2.12 -1.68
CA PHE A 18 -5.31 2.96 -0.52
C PHE A 18 -4.21 4.00 -0.78
N VAL A 19 -3.04 3.55 -1.27
CA VAL A 19 -1.90 4.43 -1.58
C VAL A 19 -2.27 5.43 -2.68
N GLY A 20 -2.93 4.98 -3.75
CA GLY A 20 -3.38 5.86 -4.83
C GLY A 20 -4.38 6.93 -4.38
N ASN A 21 -5.31 6.58 -3.47
CA ASN A 21 -6.24 7.54 -2.88
C ASN A 21 -5.50 8.58 -2.01
N CYS A 22 -4.48 8.16 -1.25
CA CYS A 22 -3.67 9.08 -0.44
C CYS A 22 -2.91 10.06 -1.35
N LEU A 23 -2.22 9.56 -2.37
CA LEU A 23 -1.48 10.40 -3.34
C LEU A 23 -2.40 11.40 -4.05
N SER A 24 -3.56 10.95 -4.52
CA SER A 24 -4.55 11.83 -5.15
C SER A 24 -5.03 12.93 -4.19
N TYR A 25 -5.20 12.60 -2.91
CA TYR A 25 -5.57 13.56 -1.89
C TYR A 25 -4.44 14.57 -1.62
N PHE A 26 -3.19 14.10 -1.51
CA PHE A 26 -2.03 14.96 -1.32
C PHE A 26 -1.84 15.93 -2.48
N GLU A 27 -2.07 15.50 -3.71
CA GLU A 27 -1.95 16.36 -4.88
C GLU A 27 -2.96 17.51 -4.85
N VAL A 28 -4.22 17.24 -4.51
CA VAL A 28 -5.26 18.27 -4.45
C VAL A 28 -5.04 19.22 -3.28
N PHE A 29 -4.54 18.70 -2.16
CA PHE A 29 -4.32 19.45 -0.93
C PHE A 29 -2.83 19.76 -0.69
N ALA A 30 -2.04 19.86 -1.77
CA ALA A 30 -0.58 20.03 -1.70
C ALA A 30 -0.11 21.14 -0.72
N PRO A 31 -0.79 22.31 -0.61
CA PRO A 31 -0.40 23.34 0.36
C PRO A 31 -0.44 22.90 1.83
N TYR A 32 -1.18 21.84 2.17
CA TYR A 32 -1.27 21.28 3.52
C TYR A 32 -0.27 20.15 3.79
N PHE A 33 0.31 19.58 2.74
CA PHE A 33 1.22 18.43 2.81
C PHE A 33 2.65 18.83 2.45
N THR A 34 3.12 19.95 3.00
CA THR A 34 4.48 20.47 2.74
C THR A 34 5.58 19.71 3.48
N LEU A 35 5.22 18.90 4.49
CA LEU A 35 6.14 18.08 5.27
C LEU A 35 5.84 16.59 5.02
N PRO A 36 6.86 15.75 4.74
CA PRO A 36 6.65 14.31 4.55
C PRO A 36 5.98 13.62 5.74
N SER A 37 6.24 14.10 6.96
CA SER A 37 5.61 13.58 8.18
C SER A 37 4.09 13.79 8.24
N LEU A 38 3.56 14.84 7.58
CA LEU A 38 2.13 15.08 7.51
C LEU A 38 1.44 14.09 6.57
N MET A 39 2.11 13.70 5.47
CA MET A 39 1.61 12.67 4.56
C MET A 39 1.50 11.32 5.26
N MET A 40 2.55 10.92 5.99
CA MET A 40 2.55 9.69 6.78
C MET A 40 1.49 9.72 7.89
N THR A 41 1.42 10.80 8.66
CA THR A 41 0.42 10.95 9.74
C THR A 41 -1.00 10.89 9.20
N PHE A 42 -1.25 11.51 8.04
CA PHE A 42 -2.53 11.42 7.37
C PHE A 42 -2.84 9.99 6.98
N ALA A 43 -1.96 9.32 6.23
CA ALA A 43 -2.22 7.95 5.78
C ALA A 43 -2.46 6.99 6.96
N THR A 44 -1.66 7.09 8.01
CA THR A 44 -1.80 6.23 9.20
C THR A 44 -3.09 6.47 9.97
N SER A 45 -3.66 7.68 9.90
CA SER A 45 -4.98 7.98 10.48
C SER A 45 -6.15 7.24 9.79
N TYR A 46 -5.94 6.75 8.56
CA TYR A 46 -6.92 5.95 7.81
C TYR A 46 -6.69 4.43 7.94
N LEU A 47 -5.75 3.99 8.78
CA LEU A 47 -5.63 2.58 9.14
C LEU A 47 -6.71 2.22 10.15
N GLU A 48 -7.39 1.10 9.91
CA GLU A 48 -8.43 0.56 10.78
C GLU A 48 -8.22 -0.92 11.05
N GLY A 49 -8.82 -1.42 12.14
CA GLY A 49 -8.79 -2.83 12.50
C GLY A 49 -7.36 -3.39 12.57
N PRO A 50 -7.09 -4.57 11.98
CA PRO A 50 -5.77 -5.20 12.04
C PRO A 50 -4.62 -4.32 11.52
N ALA A 51 -4.87 -3.47 10.51
CA ALA A 51 -3.88 -2.53 9.99
C ALA A 51 -3.48 -1.46 10.99
N LYS A 52 -4.44 -0.97 11.78
CA LYS A 52 -4.16 -0.01 12.85
C LYS A 52 -3.36 -0.67 13.97
N ASP A 53 -3.76 -1.88 14.38
CA ASP A 53 -3.08 -2.61 15.46
C ASP A 53 -1.63 -2.91 15.08
N TRP A 54 -1.41 -3.40 13.86
CA TRP A 54 -0.06 -3.60 13.30
C TRP A 54 0.76 -2.31 13.35
N TRP A 55 0.20 -1.18 12.90
CA TRP A 55 0.92 0.08 12.87
C TRP A 55 1.35 0.55 14.26
N VAL A 56 0.50 0.34 15.27
CA VAL A 56 0.85 0.66 16.67
C VAL A 56 2.04 -0.17 17.14
N TYR A 57 2.07 -1.47 16.81
CA TYR A 57 3.22 -2.33 17.12
C TYR A 57 4.47 -1.92 16.35
N GLN A 58 4.36 -1.63 15.05
CA GLN A 58 5.49 -1.20 14.25
C GLN A 58 6.08 0.14 14.71
N CYS A 59 5.24 1.08 15.13
CA CYS A 59 5.69 2.35 15.70
C CYS A 59 6.60 2.17 16.93
N ALA A 60 6.46 1.09 17.69
CA ALA A 60 7.30 0.82 18.86
C ALA A 60 8.78 0.66 18.47
N ASP A 61 9.07 0.10 17.29
CA ASP A 61 10.43 -0.18 16.82
C ASP A 61 11.18 1.11 16.39
N PHE A 62 10.46 2.20 16.12
CA PHE A 62 11.03 3.49 15.71
C PHE A 62 11.36 4.43 16.86
N TRP A 63 11.15 3.99 18.11
CA TRP A 63 11.64 4.68 19.28
C TRP A 63 13.11 4.36 19.50
N THR A 64 13.98 5.36 19.39
CA THR A 64 15.36 5.21 19.84
C THR A 64 15.38 5.02 21.35
N THR A 65 15.73 3.82 21.81
CA THR A 65 16.02 3.61 23.23
C THR A 65 17.39 4.23 23.52
N ALA A 66 17.42 5.18 24.45
CA ALA A 66 18.61 5.88 24.92
C ALA A 66 19.54 4.88 25.62
N ASN A 67 20.22 4.04 24.84
CA ASN A 67 20.88 2.89 25.41
C ASN A 67 22.13 3.33 26.20
N TRP A 68 22.73 4.48 25.86
CA TRP A 68 23.93 5.02 26.55
C TRP A 68 24.10 6.55 26.49
N SER A 69 23.18 7.32 25.87
CA SER A 69 23.23 8.79 25.85
C SER A 69 22.18 9.37 26.81
N ASN A 70 22.49 10.48 27.48
CA ASN A 70 21.51 11.26 28.27
C ASN A 70 20.47 11.98 27.38
N GLU A 71 20.30 11.56 26.12
CA GLU A 71 19.32 12.18 25.24
C GLU A 71 17.95 11.53 25.44
N PRO A 72 16.87 12.33 25.45
CA PRO A 72 15.52 11.80 25.51
C PRO A 72 15.24 10.90 24.30
N ALA A 73 14.42 9.87 24.48
CA ALA A 73 14.00 8.99 23.39
C ALA A 73 13.39 9.82 22.25
N GLN A 74 13.92 9.65 21.04
CA GLN A 74 13.44 10.36 19.85
C GLN A 74 12.72 9.38 18.93
N PHE A 75 11.52 9.75 18.52
CA PHE A 75 10.75 9.03 17.52
C PHE A 75 11.30 9.35 16.12
N ARG A 76 11.72 8.33 15.38
CA ARG A 76 12.07 8.50 13.96
C ARG A 76 10.79 8.54 13.13
N LEU A 77 10.49 9.70 12.56
CA LEU A 77 9.40 9.84 11.58
C LEU A 77 9.83 9.22 10.25
N LEU A 78 9.08 8.23 9.79
CA LEU A 78 9.18 7.68 8.44
C LEU A 78 8.64 8.69 7.43
N ASN A 79 9.25 8.75 6.25
CA ASN A 79 8.63 9.41 5.10
C ASN A 79 7.53 8.52 4.49
N PHE A 80 6.71 9.07 3.59
CA PHE A 80 5.57 8.35 3.01
C PHE A 80 5.99 7.12 2.19
N GLU A 81 7.12 7.18 1.49
CA GLU A 81 7.64 6.06 0.70
C GLU A 81 8.11 4.90 1.58
N GLU A 82 8.86 5.19 2.65
CA GLU A 82 9.27 4.20 3.66
C GLU A 82 8.03 3.53 4.30
N PHE A 83 6.99 4.32 4.60
CA PHE A 83 5.72 3.78 5.11
C PHE A 83 5.04 2.85 4.11
N VAL A 84 4.98 3.22 2.82
CA VAL A 84 4.38 2.38 1.77
C VAL A 84 5.15 1.08 1.61
N GLY A 85 6.48 1.10 1.70
CA GLY A 85 7.31 -0.11 1.69
C GLY A 85 6.96 -1.06 2.84
N LEU A 86 6.85 -0.55 4.07
CA LEU A 86 6.46 -1.35 5.25
C LEU A 86 5.03 -1.90 5.13
N LEU A 87 4.09 -1.08 4.68
CA LEU A 87 2.70 -1.48 4.49
C LEU A 87 2.59 -2.60 3.45
N THR A 88 3.32 -2.47 2.34
CA THR A 88 3.36 -3.46 1.27
C THR A 88 3.99 -4.76 1.75
N ALA A 89 5.15 -4.70 2.41
CA ALA A 89 5.80 -5.88 2.96
C ALA A 89 4.92 -6.63 3.98
N GLN A 90 4.12 -5.92 4.77
CA GLN A 90 3.25 -6.53 5.77
C GLN A 90 2.01 -7.21 5.18
N TYR A 91 1.35 -6.55 4.22
CA TYR A 91 0.01 -6.95 3.77
C TYR A 91 0.00 -7.57 2.36
N ARG A 92 1.14 -7.66 1.69
CA ARG A 92 1.25 -8.38 0.41
C ARG A 92 1.05 -9.88 0.66
N ASP A 93 0.26 -10.53 -0.19
CA ASP A 93 0.10 -11.98 -0.23
C ASP A 93 0.77 -12.54 -1.51
N PRO A 94 1.94 -13.19 -1.41
CA PRO A 94 2.63 -13.78 -2.55
C PRO A 94 1.83 -14.90 -3.24
N ALA A 95 0.95 -15.60 -2.52
CA ALA A 95 0.16 -16.68 -3.10
C ALA A 95 -0.93 -16.16 -4.05
N VAL A 96 -1.42 -14.94 -3.82
CA VAL A 96 -2.43 -14.29 -4.66
C VAL A 96 -1.83 -13.89 -6.02
N GLU A 97 -0.58 -13.43 -6.01
CA GLU A 97 0.19 -13.14 -7.23
C GLU A 97 0.37 -14.39 -8.10
N GLU A 98 0.82 -15.50 -7.49
CA GLU A 98 1.00 -16.77 -8.19
C GLU A 98 -0.32 -17.28 -8.78
N VAL A 99 -1.44 -17.12 -8.06
CA VAL A 99 -2.78 -17.48 -8.55
C VAL A 99 -3.19 -16.63 -9.76
N HIS A 100 -2.93 -15.33 -9.75
CA HIS A 100 -3.26 -14.45 -10.87
C HIS A 100 -2.35 -14.71 -12.08
N GLU A 101 -1.06 -14.91 -11.87
CA GLU A 101 -0.12 -15.27 -12.93
C GLU A 101 -0.46 -16.63 -13.56
N LYS A 102 -0.76 -17.63 -12.73
CA LYS A 102 -1.21 -18.94 -13.21
C LYS A 102 -2.53 -18.84 -13.97
N LYS A 103 -3.46 -17.97 -13.56
CA LYS A 103 -4.70 -17.70 -14.31
C LYS A 103 -4.40 -17.04 -15.66
N MET A 104 -3.42 -16.12 -15.73
CA MET A 104 -2.98 -15.53 -17.00
C MET A 104 -2.41 -16.60 -17.94
N PHE A 105 -1.53 -17.46 -17.43
CA PHE A 105 -0.91 -18.53 -18.23
C PHE A 105 -1.93 -19.53 -18.79
N ASN A 106 -2.95 -19.87 -17.98
CA ASN A 106 -4.00 -20.81 -18.39
C ASN A 106 -5.15 -20.15 -19.17
N LEU A 107 -5.14 -18.82 -19.36
CA LEU A 107 -6.20 -18.12 -20.09
C LEU A 107 -6.12 -18.47 -21.58
N GLN A 108 -7.04 -19.32 -22.02
CA GLN A 108 -7.21 -19.67 -23.43
C GLN A 108 -8.34 -18.85 -24.05
N MET A 109 -8.21 -18.58 -25.33
CA MET A 109 -9.24 -17.90 -26.10
C MET A 109 -10.47 -18.81 -26.21
N GLY A 110 -11.56 -18.43 -25.54
CA GLY A 110 -12.85 -19.13 -25.65
C GLY A 110 -13.59 -18.77 -26.93
N ASN A 111 -14.88 -19.13 -27.01
CA ASN A 111 -15.75 -18.81 -28.15
C ASN A 111 -16.13 -17.32 -28.28
N GLY A 112 -15.53 -16.45 -27.47
CA GLY A 112 -15.79 -15.01 -27.46
C GLY A 112 -15.02 -14.23 -28.52
N THR A 113 -15.28 -12.93 -28.61
CA THR A 113 -14.50 -12.04 -29.47
C THR A 113 -13.08 -11.87 -28.94
N ALA A 114 -12.14 -11.52 -29.81
CA ALA A 114 -10.77 -11.21 -29.41
C ALA A 114 -10.70 -10.09 -28.36
N THR A 115 -11.59 -9.11 -28.45
CA THR A 115 -11.67 -8.00 -27.49
C THR A 115 -11.98 -8.50 -26.07
N THR A 116 -12.89 -9.46 -25.92
CA THR A 116 -13.23 -10.02 -24.60
C THR A 116 -12.03 -10.74 -23.97
N TYR A 117 -11.29 -11.52 -24.77
CA TYR A 117 -10.06 -12.17 -24.33
C TYR A 117 -9.01 -11.17 -23.86
N PHE A 118 -8.75 -10.11 -24.64
CA PHE A 118 -7.77 -9.09 -24.25
C PHE A 118 -8.20 -8.29 -23.01
N GLN A 119 -9.49 -8.03 -22.82
CA GLN A 119 -10.00 -7.38 -21.61
C GLN A 119 -9.81 -8.25 -20.35
N GLU A 120 -10.06 -9.55 -20.46
CA GLU A 120 -9.81 -10.49 -19.36
C GLU A 120 -8.32 -10.62 -19.06
N LEU A 121 -7.49 -10.70 -20.10
CA LEU A 121 -6.04 -10.73 -19.95
C LEU A 121 -5.51 -9.44 -19.32
N GLU A 122 -5.97 -8.26 -19.75
CA GLU A 122 -5.60 -6.97 -19.18
C GLU A 122 -6.03 -6.86 -17.70
N LYS A 123 -7.21 -7.37 -17.35
CA LYS A 123 -7.68 -7.39 -15.96
C LYS A 123 -6.78 -8.28 -15.09
N LEU A 124 -6.42 -9.47 -15.57
CA LEU A 124 -5.51 -10.36 -14.86
C LEU A 124 -4.09 -9.78 -14.80
N ALA A 125 -3.64 -9.10 -15.86
CA ALA A 125 -2.35 -8.41 -15.90
C ALA A 125 -2.26 -7.33 -14.83
N LYS A 126 -3.26 -6.46 -14.74
CA LYS A 126 -3.33 -5.41 -13.71
C LYS A 126 -3.41 -5.96 -12.28
N LEU A 127 -3.88 -7.20 -12.11
CA LEU A 127 -3.91 -7.88 -10.81
C LEU A 127 -2.56 -8.57 -10.50
N ALA A 128 -1.84 -9.06 -11.50
CA ALA A 128 -0.51 -9.64 -11.32
C ALA A 128 0.60 -8.56 -11.22
N GLU A 129 0.51 -7.51 -12.02
CA GLU A 129 1.36 -6.31 -11.96
C GLU A 129 1.07 -5.47 -10.71
N ARG A 130 -0.10 -5.65 -10.07
CA ARG A 130 -0.32 -5.19 -8.70
C ARG A 130 0.71 -5.76 -7.72
N CYS A 131 1.32 -6.87 -8.07
CA CYS A 131 2.20 -7.62 -7.19
C CYS A 131 3.68 -7.64 -7.65
N ARG A 132 3.99 -7.51 -8.96
CA ARG A 132 5.34 -7.70 -9.53
C ARG A 132 6.37 -6.58 -9.38
N ASP A 133 6.01 -5.37 -8.93
CA ASP A 133 6.87 -4.17 -9.06
C ASP A 133 8.18 -4.14 -8.21
N GLU A 134 8.61 -5.24 -7.56
CA GLU A 134 9.83 -5.24 -6.71
C GLU A 134 10.70 -6.52 -6.80
N ASP A 135 10.89 -7.07 -8.00
CA ASP A 135 11.92 -8.12 -8.26
C ASP A 135 13.11 -7.63 -9.12
N GLU A 136 13.32 -6.31 -9.25
CA GLU A 136 14.45 -5.72 -10.00
C GLU A 136 15.36 -4.83 -9.14
#